data_AF-A0A2X3KKI1-F1
#
_entry.id   AF-A0A2X3KKI1-F1
#
_cell.length_a   1.000
_cell.length_b   1.000
_cell.length_c   1.000
_cell.angle_alpha   90.00
_cell.angle_beta   90.00
_cell.angle_gamma   90.00
#
_symmetry.space_group_name_H-M   'P 1'
#
loop_
_entity.id
_entity.type
_entity.pdbx_description
1 polymer ?
#
loop_
_entity_poly.entity_id
_entity_poly.type
_entity_poly.pdbx_seq_one_letter_code
_entity_poly.pdbx_strand_id
1 'polypeptide(L)' 'MTIWVDADACPNVIKEILYRAAERMQMPLVLVANQSLRVPPSRFIRTLRVAAGFDVADNEIVRQCEAGRFGDHRRYTFGC' A
#
# COMPACT_ATOMS: atom_id res chain seq x y z
N MET A 1 6.86 4.80 -6.28
CA MET A 1 6.34 5.22 -4.97
C MET A 1 5.02 4.48 -4.73
N THR A 2 4.90 3.77 -3.61
CA THR A 2 3.76 2.90 -3.28
C THR A 2 3.02 3.47 -2.08
N ILE A 3 1.70 3.52 -2.13
CA ILE A 3 0.85 4.00 -1.04
C ILE A 3 0.53 2.81 -0.15
N TRP A 4 0.85 2.91 1.14
CA TRP A 4 0.53 1.91 2.14
C TRP A 4 -0.56 2.45 3.05
N VAL A 5 -1.61 1.68 3.28
CA VAL A 5 -2.76 2.11 4.11
C VAL A 5 -3.19 0.97 5.01
N ASP A 6 -3.34 1.25 6.31
CA ASP A 6 -4.02 0.36 7.23
C ASP A 6 -5.54 0.38 6.96
N ALA A 7 -6.06 -0.79 6.58
CA ALA A 7 -7.42 -0.98 6.17
C ALA A 7 -8.30 -1.60 7.27
N ASP A 8 -7.77 -1.93 8.44
CA ASP A 8 -8.57 -2.35 9.60
C ASP A 8 -9.22 -1.17 10.31
N ALA A 9 -8.52 -0.03 10.38
CA ALA A 9 -9.05 1.19 10.96
C ALA A 9 -9.96 2.00 10.00
N CYS A 10 -9.90 1.72 8.70
CA CYS A 10 -10.62 2.51 7.70
C CYS A 10 -12.05 1.99 7.40
N PRO A 11 -13.09 2.85 7.44
CA PRO A 11 -14.42 2.50 6.94
C PRO A 11 -14.40 2.27 5.42
N ASN A 12 -15.36 1.48 4.92
CA ASN A 12 -15.42 1.09 3.51
C ASN A 12 -15.48 2.28 2.53
N VAL A 13 -16.11 3.39 2.94
CA VAL A 13 -16.21 4.62 2.12
C VAL A 13 -14.82 5.20 1.81
N ILE A 14 -13.89 5.20 2.78
CA ILE A 14 -12.53 5.71 2.56
C ILE A 14 -11.78 4.79 1.59
N LYS A 15 -11.97 3.47 1.70
CA LYS A 15 -11.36 2.49 0.81
C LYS A 15 -11.78 2.74 -0.65
N GLU A 16 -13.06 3.00 -0.91
CA GLU A 16 -13.53 3.34 -2.27
C GLU A 16 -12.88 4.60 -2.83
N ILE A 17 -12.71 5.64 -2.02
CA ILE A 17 -12.03 6.88 -2.43
C ILE A 17 -10.57 6.57 -2.76
N LEU A 18 -9.88 5.78 -1.93
CA LEU A 18 -8.50 5.36 -2.16
C LEU A 18 -8.35 4.54 -3.44
N TYR A 19 -9.30 3.66 -3.75
CA TYR A 19 -9.29 2.89 -5.01
C TYR A 19 -9.37 3.80 -6.22
N ARG A 20 -10.33 4.74 -6.22
CA ARG A 20 -10.46 5.71 -7.31
C ARG A 20 -9.24 6.61 -7.43
N ALA A 21 -8.66 7.03 -6.31
CA ALA A 21 -7.45 7.84 -6.29
C ALA A 21 -6.25 7.06 -6.82
N ALA A 22 -6.05 5.81 -6.39
CA ALA A 22 -4.96 4.95 -6.84
C ALA A 22 -5.04 4.67 -8.34
N GLU A 23 -6.23 4.43 -8.88
CA GLU A 23 -6.45 4.24 -10.31
C GLU A 23 -6.21 5.54 -11.09
N ARG A 24 -6.73 6.66 -10.62
CA ARG A 24 -6.55 7.97 -11.28
C ARG A 24 -5.09 8.41 -11.31
N MET A 25 -4.36 8.14 -10.24
CA MET A 25 -2.94 8.45 -10.11
C MET A 25 -2.05 7.34 -10.71
N GLN A 26 -2.63 6.20 -11.12
CA GLN A 26 -1.93 5.01 -11.58
C GLN A 26 -0.81 4.57 -10.62
N MET A 27 -1.06 4.70 -9.33
CA MET A 27 -0.09 4.43 -8.27
C MET A 27 -0.44 3.14 -7.54
N PRO A 28 0.55 2.28 -7.24
CA PRO A 28 0.32 1.09 -6.43
C PRO A 28 -0.18 1.48 -5.03
N LEU A 29 -1.35 0.95 -4.66
CA LEU A 29 -1.97 1.05 -3.34
C LEU A 29 -1.97 -0.34 -2.71
N VAL A 30 -1.34 -0.45 -1.53
CA VAL A 30 -1.30 -1.68 -0.74
C VAL A 30 -2.07 -1.45 0.54
N LEU A 31 -3.15 -2.22 0.70
CA LEU A 31 -3.97 -2.24 1.90
C LEU A 31 -3.46 -3.31 2.84
N VAL A 32 -3.06 -2.92 4.04
CA VAL A 32 -2.58 -3.83 5.08
C VAL A 32 -3.73 -4.06 6.06
N ALA A 33 -4.04 -5.33 6.35
CA ALA A 33 -5.07 -5.69 7.32
C ALA A 33 -4.83 -7.07 7.94
N ASN A 34 -5.29 -7.26 9.16
CA ASN A 34 -5.29 -8.52 9.89
C ASN A 34 -6.39 -9.48 9.40
N GLN A 35 -7.42 -8.94 8.74
CA GLN A 35 -8.56 -9.68 8.22
C GLN A 35 -8.59 -9.70 6.69
N SER A 36 -9.36 -10.64 6.14
CA SER A 36 -9.58 -10.72 4.70
C SER A 36 -10.42 -9.52 4.21
N LEU A 37 -9.83 -8.67 3.39
CA LEU A 37 -10.51 -7.57 2.74
C LEU A 37 -10.99 -7.98 1.35
N ARG A 38 -12.25 -7.65 1.05
CA ARG A 38 -12.77 -7.77 -0.31
C ARG A 38 -12.43 -6.49 -1.06
N VAL A 39 -11.51 -6.59 -2.01
CA VAL A 39 -11.11 -5.47 -2.86
C VAL A 39 -11.50 -5.74 -4.31
N PRO A 40 -11.86 -4.70 -5.07
CA PRO A 40 -12.12 -4.86 -6.50
C PRO A 40 -10.83 -5.29 -7.22
N PRO A 41 -10.93 -6.12 -8.27
CA PRO A 41 -9.78 -6.51 -9.06
C PRO A 41 -9.26 -5.28 -9.82
N SER A 42 -8.13 -4.73 -9.37
CA SER A 42 -7.44 -3.62 -10.04
C SER A 42 -5.95 -3.91 -10.15
N ARG A 43 -5.31 -3.37 -11.18
CA ARG A 43 -3.87 -3.54 -11.40
C ARG A 43 -3.02 -2.79 -10.37
N PHE A 44 -3.60 -1.74 -9.79
CA PHE A 44 -2.92 -0.86 -8.85
C PHE A 44 -3.25 -1.17 -7.39
N ILE A 45 -4.30 -1.94 -7.11
CA ILE A 45 -4.75 -2.22 -5.74
C ILE A 45 -4.30 -3.62 -5.35
N ARG A 46 -3.61 -3.71 -4.20
CA ARG A 46 -3.17 -4.97 -3.60
C ARG A 46 -3.60 -5.01 -2.14
N THR A 47 -3.86 -6.21 -1.65
CA THR A 47 -4.09 -6.47 -0.23
C THR A 47 -2.96 -7.29 0.32
N LEU A 48 -2.47 -6.89 1.49
CA LEU A 48 -1.49 -7.62 2.26
C LEU A 48 -2.13 -8.00 3.59
N ARG A 49 -2.26 -9.31 3.80
CA ARG A 49 -2.81 -9.84 5.04
C ARG A 49 -1.70 -10.06 6.04
N VAL A 50 -1.80 -9.43 7.20
CA VAL A 50 -0.89 -9.63 8.32
C VAL A 50 -1.49 -10.56 9.37
N ALA A 51 -0.66 -11.04 10.29
CA ALA A 51 -1.12 -11.79 11.45
C ALA A 51 -2.02 -10.91 12.35
N ALA A 52 -2.95 -11.54 13.07
CA ALA A 52 -3.78 -10.84 14.02
C ALA A 52 -2.93 -10.36 15.21
N GLY A 53 -2.78 -9.06 15.34
CA GLY A 53 -2.07 -8.40 16.44
C GLY A 53 -2.17 -6.88 16.33
N PHE A 54 -2.13 -6.21 17.48
CA PHE A 54 -1.97 -4.77 17.53
C PHE A 54 -0.57 -4.40 16.99
N ASP A 55 -0.44 -3.29 16.27
CA ASP A 55 0.82 -2.79 15.67
C ASP A 55 1.50 -3.68 14.59
N VAL A 56 0.90 -4.80 14.19
CA VAL A 56 1.49 -5.68 13.15
C VAL A 56 1.44 -5.01 11.78
N ALA A 57 0.35 -4.28 11.48
CA ALA A 57 0.21 -3.55 10.23
C ALA A 57 1.29 -2.47 10.08
N ASP A 58 1.53 -1.68 11.14
CA ASP A 58 2.53 -0.62 11.14
C ASP A 58 3.95 -1.17 10.94
N ASN A 59 4.30 -2.25 11.66
CA ASN A 59 5.60 -2.89 11.53
C ASN A 59 5.85 -3.40 10.10
N GLU A 60 4.83 -3.95 9.44
CA GLU A 60 4.95 -4.38 8.05
C GLU A 60 5.10 -3.18 7.10
N ILE A 61 4.34 -2.10 7.31
CA ILE A 61 4.49 -0.87 6.51
C ILE A 61 5.89 -0.28 6.67
N VAL A 62 6.42 -0.22 7.90
CA VAL A 62 7.78 0.25 8.19
C VAL A 62 8.80 -0.63 7.48
N ARG A 63 8.70 -1.95 7.62
CA ARG A 63 9.59 -2.91 6.94
C ARG A 63 9.61 -2.72 5.42
N GLN A 64 8.46 -2.49 4.81
CA GLN A 64 8.33 -2.27 3.36
C GLN A 64 8.87 -0.89 2.94
N CYS A 65 8.64 0.14 3.75
CA CYS A 65 9.18 1.47 3.53
C CYS A 65 10.71 1.49 3.61
N GLU A 66 11.29 0.73 4.54
CA GLU A 66 12.74 0.57 4.67
C GLU A 66 13.35 -0.19 3.48
N ALA A 67 12.70 -1.25 3.01
CA ALA A 67 13.12 -1.98 1.81
C ALA A 67 13.12 -1.08 0.55
N GLY A 68 12.18 -0.13 0.47
CA GLY A 68 12.12 0.86 -0.62
C GLY A 68 13.17 1.98 -0.52
N ARG A 69 13.61 2.35 0.70
CA ARG A 69 14.53 3.48 0.91
C ARG A 69 16.00 3.17 0.59
N PHE A 70 16.43 1.91 0.64
CA PHE A 70 17.82 1.54 0.33
C PHE A 70 18.01 0.97 -1.10
N GLY A 71 16.94 0.85 -1.90
CA GLY A 71 16.98 0.25 -3.23
C GLY A 71 17.05 1.22 -4.42
N ASP A 72 16.77 2.51 -4.23
CA ASP A 72 16.65 3.48 -5.33
C ASP A 72 17.76 4.55 -5.32
N HIS A 73 19.00 4.09 -5.43
CA HIS A 73 20.11 4.89 -5.99
C HIS A 73 20.35 4.56 -7.46
N ARG A 74 19.32 4.03 -8.16
CA ARG A 74 19.42 3.71 -9.59
C ARG A 74 18.17 4.14 -10.34
N ARG A 75 18.05 5.45 -10.57
CA ARG A 75 17.67 6.07 -11.87
C ARG A 75 17.45 7.59 -11.72
N TYR A 76 18.53 8.31 -11.46
CA TYR A 76 18.69 9.66 -12.00
C TYR A 76 19.88 9.65 -12.95
N THR A 77 19.76 8.91 -14.06
CA THR A 77 20.56 9.22 -15.26
C THR A 77 19.68 10.08 -16.14
N PHE A 78 19.60 11.36 -15.77
CA PHE A 78 19.29 12.42 -16.72
C PHE A 78 20.53 12.62 -17.60
N GLY A 79 20.30 12.64 -18.91
CA GLY A 79 21.11 13.15 -20.02
C GLY A 79 22.63 13.35 -19.88
N CYS A 80 23.36 12.77 -20.82
CA CYS A 80 23.96 13.56 -21.92
C CYS A 80 24.12 12.67 -23.16
#